data_AF-A0A7Y0P9N9-F1
#
_entry.id   AF-A0A7Y0P9N9-F1
#
_cell.length_a   1.000
_cell.length_b   1.000
_cell.length_c   1.000
_cell.angle_alpha   90.00
_cell.angle_beta   90.00
_cell.angle_gamma   90.00
#
_symmetry.space_group_name_H-M   'P 1'
#
loop_
_entity.id
_entity.type
_entity.pdbx_description
1 polymer ?
#
loop_
_entity_poly.entity_id
_entity_poly.type
_entity_poly.pdbx_seq_one_letter_code
_entity_poly.pdbx_strand_id
1 'polypeptide(L)'
;MGQIGTIAKTATAAGGLILQALTDEQPARSLSRLADSPSAVRLLRELFIVSVRRSFVRRDPRDVTRYVADLLEYRSLPSGGEIARETEALIRTALGEPDLARGIADLRRFELSCFVIGDLARPPGVPQAELLGLVDQAERRVARRAT
;
A
#
# COMPACT_ATOMS: atom_id res chain seq x y z
N MET A 1 24.74 9.47 -31.39
CA MET A 1 25.37 9.58 -30.06
C MET A 1 24.28 9.47 -29.02
N GLY A 2 24.04 8.25 -28.53
CA GLY A 2 23.00 7.95 -27.56
C GLY A 2 23.62 7.67 -26.21
N GLN A 3 23.19 8.41 -25.19
CA GLN A 3 23.25 8.02 -23.79
C GLN A 3 22.36 8.99 -23.02
N ILE A 4 21.04 8.75 -23.07
CA ILE A 4 20.14 9.26 -22.04
C ILE A 4 20.45 8.40 -20.82
N GLY A 5 21.23 8.95 -19.90
CA GLY A 5 21.52 8.33 -18.61
C GLY A 5 20.23 8.16 -17.82
N THR A 6 19.53 7.04 -18.01
CA THR A 6 18.62 6.52 -17.02
C THR A 6 19.50 5.95 -15.91
N ILE A 7 19.93 6.80 -14.98
CA ILE A 7 20.45 6.32 -13.71
C ILE A 7 19.29 5.56 -13.08
N ALA A 8 19.36 4.22 -13.13
CA ALA A 8 18.51 3.38 -12.32
C ALA A 8 18.81 3.73 -10.86
N LYS A 9 18.02 4.64 -10.29
CA LYS A 9 18.17 5.07 -8.90
C LYS A 9 18.03 3.82 -8.03
N THR A 10 19.06 3.53 -7.24
CA THR A 10 18.99 2.48 -6.22
C THR A 10 17.94 2.87 -5.19
N ALA A 11 16.97 1.99 -4.93
CA ALA A 11 16.02 2.16 -3.84
C ALA A 11 16.75 2.37 -2.51
N THR A 12 16.15 3.10 -1.59
CA THR A 12 16.64 3.15 -0.21
C THR A 12 16.63 1.74 0.40
N ALA A 13 17.35 1.51 1.50
CA ALA A 13 17.32 0.21 2.19
C ALA A 13 15.89 -0.24 2.53
N ALA A 14 15.04 0.70 2.99
CA ALA A 14 13.62 0.44 3.25
C ALA A 14 12.83 0.14 1.97
N GLY A 15 13.11 0.88 0.88
CA GLY A 15 12.50 0.62 -0.43
C GLY A 15 12.86 -0.75 -0.98
N GLY A 16 14.11 -1.18 -0.84
CA GLY A 16 14.58 -2.52 -1.21
C GLY A 16 13.84 -3.63 -0.45
N LEU A 17 13.69 -3.49 0.87
CA LEU A 17 12.94 -4.45 1.70
C LEU A 17 11.47 -4.57 1.27
N ILE A 18 10.82 -3.43 0.99
CA ILE A 18 9.43 -3.43 0.53
C ILE A 18 9.33 -4.08 -0.85
N LEU A 19 10.21 -3.74 -1.80
CA LEU A 19 10.19 -4.33 -3.14
C LEU A 19 10.38 -5.85 -3.10
N GLN A 20 11.30 -6.34 -2.27
CA GLN A 20 11.49 -7.77 -2.07
C GLN A 20 10.22 -8.42 -1.50
N ALA A 21 9.64 -7.83 -0.45
CA ALA A 21 8.41 -8.35 0.13
C ALA A 21 7.22 -8.36 -0.87
N LEU A 22 7.15 -7.41 -1.79
CA LEU A 22 6.11 -7.35 -2.83
C LEU A 22 6.25 -8.46 -3.89
N THR A 23 7.46 -9.01 -4.07
CA THR A 23 7.72 -10.09 -5.03
C THR A 23 7.56 -11.49 -4.45
N ASP A 24 7.35 -11.60 -3.14
CA ASP A 24 7.15 -12.90 -2.47
C ASP A 24 5.80 -13.53 -2.84
N GLU A 25 5.66 -14.84 -2.62
CA GLU A 25 4.40 -15.58 -2.84
C GLU A 25 3.23 -15.05 -1.99
N GLN A 26 3.54 -14.49 -0.82
CA GLN A 26 2.54 -13.93 0.10
C GLN A 26 2.90 -12.49 0.48
N PRO A 27 2.74 -11.50 -0.42
CA PRO A 27 3.25 -10.15 -0.22
C PRO A 27 2.77 -9.49 1.08
N ALA A 28 1.49 -9.60 1.40
CA ALA A 28 0.92 -9.02 2.62
C ALA A 28 1.58 -9.57 3.89
N ARG A 29 1.92 -10.87 3.91
CA ARG A 29 2.58 -11.52 5.05
C ARG A 29 4.06 -11.13 5.14
N SER A 30 4.73 -10.95 4.00
CA SER A 30 6.11 -10.49 3.98
C SER A 30 6.23 -9.03 4.41
N LEU A 31 5.31 -8.17 3.98
CA LEU A 31 5.25 -6.77 4.41
C LEU A 31 4.98 -6.63 5.90
N SER A 32 4.10 -7.46 6.48
CA SER A 32 3.78 -7.38 7.91
C SER A 32 4.98 -7.67 8.82
N ARG A 33 5.98 -8.42 8.33
CA ARG A 33 7.24 -8.69 9.06
C ARG A 33 8.13 -7.45 9.18
N LEU A 34 7.84 -6.38 8.45
CA LEU A 34 8.58 -5.12 8.50
C LEU A 34 8.09 -4.18 9.62
N ALA A 35 7.16 -4.63 10.48
CA ALA A 35 6.58 -3.84 11.57
C ALA A 35 7.62 -3.24 12.53
N ASP A 36 8.72 -3.96 12.76
CA ASP A 36 9.80 -3.55 13.67
C ASP A 36 10.78 -2.54 13.04
N SER A 37 10.60 -2.18 11.78
CA SER A 37 11.41 -1.19 11.07
C SER A 37 10.65 0.13 10.91
N PRO A 38 10.94 1.17 11.72
CA PRO A 38 10.23 2.45 11.64
C PRO A 38 10.32 3.12 10.27
N SER A 39 11.44 2.95 9.58
CA SER A 39 11.63 3.48 8.22
C SER A 39 10.77 2.73 7.19
N ALA A 40 10.66 1.41 7.30
CA ALA A 40 9.78 0.61 6.45
C ALA A 40 8.30 0.91 6.73
N VAL A 41 7.89 1.04 7.99
CA VAL A 41 6.52 1.42 8.37
C VAL A 41 6.15 2.79 7.80
N ARG A 42 7.03 3.80 7.93
CA ARG A 42 6.81 5.13 7.35
C ARG A 42 6.68 5.08 5.84
N LEU A 43 7.55 4.32 5.16
CA LEU A 43 7.51 4.19 3.72
C LEU A 43 6.27 3.44 3.24
N LEU A 44 5.85 2.38 3.95
CA LEU A 44 4.65 1.61 3.65
C LEU A 44 3.38 2.46 3.81
N ARG A 45 3.32 3.33 4.82
CA ARG A 45 2.20 4.29 4.98
C ARG A 45 2.09 5.21 3.76
N GLU A 46 3.20 5.74 3.25
CA GLU A 46 3.17 6.55 2.03
C GLU A 46 2.85 5.71 0.79
N LEU A 47 3.39 4.50 0.69
CA LEU A 47 3.10 3.55 -0.39
C LEU A 47 1.60 3.24 -0.47
N PHE A 48 0.97 2.96 0.68
CA PHE A 48 -0.48 2.77 0.76
C PHE A 48 -1.23 3.94 0.15
N ILE A 49 -0.89 5.17 0.55
CA ILE A 49 -1.55 6.39 0.07
C ILE A 49 -1.40 6.55 -1.45
N VAL A 50 -0.18 6.39 -1.99
CA VAL A 50 0.03 6.55 -3.44
C VAL A 50 -0.63 5.45 -4.25
N SER A 51 -0.57 4.20 -3.78
CA SER A 51 -1.19 3.04 -4.44
C SER A 51 -2.72 3.14 -4.45
N VAL A 52 -3.31 3.51 -3.32
CA VAL A 52 -4.77 3.72 -3.23
C VAL A 52 -5.21 4.87 -4.12
N ARG A 53 -4.51 6.01 -4.08
CA ARG A 53 -4.86 7.16 -4.95
C ARG A 53 -4.74 6.81 -6.43
N ARG A 54 -3.70 6.08 -6.83
CA ARG A 54 -3.56 5.63 -8.22
C ARG A 54 -4.73 4.72 -8.65
N SER A 55 -5.18 3.85 -7.75
CA SER A 55 -6.15 2.80 -8.08
C SER A 55 -7.61 3.25 -7.97
N PHE A 56 -7.92 4.15 -7.04
CA PHE A 56 -9.29 4.49 -6.64
C PHE A 56 -9.65 5.97 -6.79
N VAL A 57 -8.73 6.85 -7.21
CA VAL A 57 -9.12 8.27 -7.42
C VAL A 57 -10.23 8.35 -8.47
N ARG A 58 -11.28 9.13 -8.16
CA ARG A 58 -12.49 9.30 -8.98
C ARG A 58 -13.35 8.04 -9.15
N ARG A 59 -13.07 6.93 -8.45
CA ARG A 59 -13.98 5.79 -8.39
C ARG A 59 -15.15 6.08 -7.47
N ASP A 60 -16.27 5.41 -7.73
CA ASP A 60 -17.46 5.49 -6.89
C ASP A 60 -17.16 4.81 -5.54
N PRO A 61 -17.66 5.34 -4.40
CA PRO A 61 -17.51 4.67 -3.10
C PRO A 61 -17.94 3.19 -3.10
N ARG A 62 -18.93 2.81 -3.91
CA ARG A 62 -19.38 1.42 -4.07
C ARG A 62 -18.30 0.52 -4.66
N ASP A 63 -17.39 1.06 -5.47
CA ASP A 63 -16.25 0.30 -5.99
C ASP A 63 -15.23 -0.01 -4.88
N VAL A 64 -15.08 0.87 -3.89
CA VAL A 64 -14.25 0.61 -2.71
C VAL A 64 -14.89 -0.49 -1.86
N THR A 65 -16.20 -0.41 -1.59
CA THR A 65 -16.91 -1.45 -0.83
C THR A 65 -16.82 -2.81 -1.53
N ARG A 66 -17.01 -2.85 -2.87
CA ARG A 66 -16.86 -4.09 -3.65
C ARG A 66 -15.44 -4.63 -3.55
N TYR A 67 -14.44 -3.78 -3.76
CA TYR A 67 -13.04 -4.17 -3.64
C TYR A 67 -12.71 -4.78 -2.27
N VAL A 68 -13.20 -4.18 -1.19
CA VAL A 68 -12.97 -4.70 0.17
C VAL A 68 -13.65 -6.04 0.37
N ALA A 69 -14.87 -6.22 -0.13
CA ALA A 69 -15.57 -7.51 -0.05
C ALA A 69 -14.77 -8.60 -0.79
N ASP A 70 -14.34 -8.34 -2.03
CA ASP A 70 -13.56 -9.27 -2.85
C ASP A 70 -12.20 -9.60 -2.20
N LEU A 71 -11.53 -8.59 -1.65
CA LEU A 71 -10.27 -8.75 -0.93
C LEU A 71 -10.43 -9.70 0.28
N LEU A 72 -11.46 -9.48 1.10
CA LEU A 72 -11.68 -10.28 2.30
C LEU A 72 -12.12 -11.70 1.97
N GLU A 73 -12.99 -11.87 0.97
CA GLU A 73 -13.38 -13.18 0.46
C GLU A 73 -12.16 -13.97 -0.03
N TYR A 74 -11.30 -13.35 -0.83
CA TYR A 74 -10.05 -13.96 -1.29
C TYR A 74 -9.14 -14.40 -0.12
N ARG A 75 -9.11 -13.61 0.95
CA ARG A 75 -8.33 -13.91 2.17
C ARG A 75 -9.02 -14.91 3.10
N SER A 76 -10.19 -15.44 2.71
CA SER A 76 -11.03 -16.28 3.56
C SER A 76 -11.37 -15.61 4.91
N LEU A 77 -11.52 -14.29 4.88
CA LEU A 77 -11.95 -13.47 6.00
C LEU A 77 -13.41 -13.09 5.84
N PRO A 78 -14.13 -12.77 6.94
CA PRO A 78 -15.49 -12.26 6.85
C PRO A 78 -15.53 -10.99 5.99
N SER A 79 -16.28 -11.03 4.88
CA SER A 79 -16.45 -9.90 3.95
C SER A 79 -17.37 -8.78 4.50
N GLY A 80 -17.93 -8.99 5.70
CA GLY A 80 -18.68 -8.01 6.47
C GLY A 80 -18.14 -7.85 7.89
N GLY A 81 -18.69 -6.86 8.61
CA GLY A 81 -18.31 -6.60 10.00
C GLY A 81 -17.15 -5.60 10.14
N GLU A 82 -16.42 -5.72 11.25
CA GLU A 82 -15.43 -4.72 11.65
C GLU A 82 -14.26 -4.61 10.66
N ILE A 83 -13.67 -5.73 10.24
CA ILE A 83 -12.51 -5.74 9.32
C ILE A 83 -12.84 -5.03 8.01
N ALA A 84 -14.03 -5.29 7.44
CA ALA A 84 -14.50 -4.63 6.22
C ALA A 84 -14.64 -3.12 6.41
N ARG A 85 -15.28 -2.69 7.51
CA ARG A 85 -15.45 -1.26 7.83
C ARG A 85 -14.12 -0.55 8.04
N GLU A 86 -13.19 -1.17 8.75
CA GLU A 86 -11.85 -0.60 9.00
C GLU A 86 -11.02 -0.50 7.71
N THR A 87 -11.09 -1.52 6.85
CA THR A 87 -10.38 -1.52 5.57
C THR A 87 -10.93 -0.46 4.63
N GLU A 88 -12.26 -0.34 4.51
CA GLU A 88 -12.92 0.71 3.73
C GLU A 88 -12.55 2.10 4.27
N ALA A 89 -12.61 2.29 5.59
CA ALA A 89 -12.27 3.55 6.24
C ALA A 89 -10.83 3.99 5.94
N LEU A 90 -9.87 3.05 5.92
CA LEU A 90 -8.48 3.34 5.58
C LEU A 90 -8.30 3.77 4.12
N ILE A 91 -8.94 3.07 3.19
CA ILE A 91 -8.90 3.42 1.76
C ILE A 91 -9.48 4.83 1.56
N ARG A 92 -10.65 5.11 2.15
CA ARG A 92 -11.30 6.42 2.05
C ARG A 92 -10.52 7.55 2.73
N THR A 93 -9.84 7.26 3.85
CA THR A 93 -8.89 8.19 4.48
C THR A 93 -7.76 8.57 3.51
N ALA A 94 -7.18 7.61 2.78
CA ALA A 94 -6.15 7.92 1.78
C ALA A 94 -6.70 8.76 0.60
N LEU A 95 -7.99 8.63 0.30
CA LEU A 95 -8.71 9.39 -0.73
C LEU A 95 -9.17 10.79 -0.30
N GLY A 96 -9.01 11.16 0.98
CA GLY A 96 -9.31 12.51 1.47
C GLY A 96 -10.41 12.59 2.52
N GLU A 97 -10.86 11.47 3.08
CA GLU A 97 -11.85 11.40 4.16
C GLU A 97 -11.21 10.98 5.49
N PRO A 98 -10.37 11.83 6.13
CA PRO A 98 -9.48 11.43 7.23
C PRO A 98 -10.20 11.00 8.52
N ASP A 99 -11.45 11.43 8.71
CA ASP A 99 -12.20 11.16 9.93
C ASP A 99 -12.72 9.73 10.03
N LEU A 100 -12.80 9.01 8.91
CA LEU A 100 -13.37 7.67 8.88
C LEU A 100 -12.50 6.63 9.58
N ALA A 101 -11.18 6.80 9.59
CA ALA A 101 -10.27 5.90 10.28
C ALA A 101 -10.04 6.31 11.75
N ARG A 102 -10.72 7.35 12.26
CA ARG A 102 -10.54 7.85 13.64
C ARG A 102 -10.96 6.76 14.64
N GLY A 103 -10.01 6.25 15.41
CA GLY A 103 -10.22 5.17 16.38
C GLY A 103 -9.58 3.83 16.01
N ILE A 104 -9.15 3.63 14.76
CA ILE A 104 -8.41 2.43 14.37
C ILE A 104 -6.98 2.51 14.91
N ALA A 105 -6.55 1.52 15.69
CA ALA A 105 -5.22 1.45 16.29
C ALA A 105 -4.09 1.41 15.25
N ASP A 106 -2.93 2.01 15.54
CA ASP A 106 -1.83 2.14 14.58
C ASP A 106 -1.31 0.82 14.00
N LEU A 107 -1.19 -0.21 14.85
CA LEU A 107 -0.80 -1.56 14.41
C LEU A 107 -1.86 -2.14 13.45
N ARG A 108 -3.14 -1.98 13.80
CA ARG A 108 -4.25 -2.43 12.96
C ARG A 108 -4.26 -1.74 11.60
N ARG A 109 -4.00 -0.42 11.56
CA ARG A 109 -3.85 0.33 10.30
C ARG A 109 -2.71 -0.20 9.45
N PHE A 110 -1.58 -0.53 10.07
CA PHE A 110 -0.43 -1.10 9.39
C PHE A 110 -0.75 -2.47 8.78
N GLU A 111 -1.37 -3.37 9.53
CA GLU A 111 -1.78 -4.70 9.05
C GLU A 111 -2.73 -4.62 7.86
N LEU A 112 -3.77 -3.79 7.97
CA LEU A 112 -4.73 -3.58 6.88
C LEU A 112 -4.09 -2.94 5.65
N SER A 113 -3.14 -2.02 5.84
CA SER A 113 -2.36 -1.46 4.72
C SER A 113 -1.53 -2.54 4.01
N CYS A 114 -0.93 -3.48 4.77
CA CYS A 114 -0.20 -4.61 4.20
C CYS A 114 -1.12 -5.51 3.36
N PHE A 115 -2.36 -5.75 3.79
CA PHE A 115 -3.33 -6.53 3.00
C PHE A 115 -3.65 -5.86 1.67
N VAL A 116 -4.01 -4.58 1.70
CA VAL A 116 -4.38 -3.84 0.48
C VAL A 116 -3.19 -3.75 -0.49
N ILE A 117 -2.01 -3.36 0.00
CA ILE A 117 -0.81 -3.27 -0.85
C ILE A 117 -0.44 -4.64 -1.42
N GLY A 118 -0.47 -5.68 -0.57
CA GLY A 118 -0.10 -7.02 -0.99
C GLY A 118 -1.04 -7.61 -2.04
N ASP A 119 -2.34 -7.28 -1.98
CA ASP A 119 -3.30 -7.67 -3.01
C ASP A 119 -3.08 -6.90 -4.32
N LEU A 120 -2.83 -5.59 -4.27
CA LEU A 120 -2.52 -4.81 -5.49
C LEU A 120 -1.27 -5.30 -6.23
N ALA A 121 -0.30 -5.87 -5.51
CA ALA A 121 0.93 -6.44 -6.09
C ALA A 121 0.77 -7.89 -6.56
N ARG A 122 -0.30 -8.59 -6.19
CA ARG A 122 -0.51 -10.00 -6.53
C ARG A 122 -0.84 -10.16 -8.03
N PRO A 123 -0.24 -11.13 -8.75
CA PRO A 123 -0.56 -11.39 -10.16
C PRO A 123 -2.07 -11.64 -10.40
N PRO A 124 -2.66 -11.11 -11.49
CA PRO A 124 -2.04 -10.38 -12.61
C PRO A 124 -1.87 -8.87 -12.36
N GLY A 125 -1.76 -8.44 -11.10
CA GLY A 125 -1.74 -7.06 -10.63
C GLY A 125 -0.62 -6.16 -11.16
N VAL A 126 -0.24 -5.16 -10.36
CA VAL A 126 0.61 -4.06 -10.84
C VAL A 126 1.95 -4.58 -11.41
N PRO A 127 2.32 -4.24 -12.67
CA PRO A 127 3.60 -4.65 -13.25
C PRO A 127 4.79 -4.20 -12.39
N GLN A 128 5.89 -4.96 -12.41
CA GLN A 128 7.06 -4.68 -11.56
C GLN A 128 7.63 -3.26 -11.76
N ALA A 129 7.65 -2.76 -12.99
CA ALA A 129 8.07 -1.39 -13.29
C ALA A 129 7.15 -0.33 -12.65
N GLU A 130 5.85 -0.61 -12.56
CA GLU A 130 4.90 0.27 -11.89
C GLU A 130 5.02 0.20 -10.36
N LEU A 131 5.30 -0.99 -9.79
CA LEU A 131 5.61 -1.13 -8.36
C LEU A 131 6.85 -0.32 -7.97
N LEU A 132 7.90 -0.38 -8.80
CA LEU A 132 9.10 0.45 -8.62
C LEU A 132 8.76 1.95 -8.65
N GLY A 133 7.93 2.38 -9.60
CA GLY A 133 7.46 3.76 -9.68
C GLY A 133 6.67 4.21 -8.45
N LEU A 134 5.82 3.34 -7.90
CA LEU A 134 5.05 3.62 -6.68
C LEU A 134 5.94 3.73 -5.44
N VAL A 135 6.92 2.84 -5.30
CA VAL A 135 7.89 2.88 -4.19
C VAL A 135 8.75 4.15 -4.28
N ASP A 136 9.27 4.49 -5.46
CA ASP A 136 10.05 5.73 -5.65
C ASP A 136 9.22 6.99 -5.36
N GLN A 137 7.96 7.01 -5.77
CA GLN A 137 7.05 8.11 -5.44
C GLN A 137 6.83 8.22 -3.92
N ALA A 138 6.67 7.09 -3.22
CA ALA A 138 6.53 7.05 -1.77
C ALA A 138 7.81 7.56 -1.07
N GLU A 139 9.00 7.12 -1.51
CA GLU A 139 10.29 7.60 -0.98
C GLU A 139 10.43 9.12 -1.11
N ARG A 140 10.09 9.67 -2.29
CA ARG A 140 10.11 11.13 -2.51
C ARG A 140 9.15 11.90 -1.62
N ARG A 141 8.03 11.28 -1.21
CA ARG A 141 7.10 11.90 -0.25
C ARG A 141 7.62 11.84 1.18
N VAL A 142 8.23 10.72 1.58
CA VAL A 142 8.88 10.59 2.89
C VAL A 142 10.00 11.62 3.05
N ALA A 143 10.87 11.76 2.04
CA ALA A 143 11.99 12.70 2.07
C ALA A 143 11.52 14.16 2.22
N ARG A 144 10.47 14.58 1.49
CA ARG A 144 9.90 15.94 1.58
C ARG A 144 9.22 16.27 2.91
N ARG A 145 8.85 15.26 3.70
CA ARG A 145 8.25 15.45 5.04
C ARG A 145 9.27 15.40 6.16
N ALA A 146 10.53 15.09 5.86
CA ALA A 146 11.63 15.09 6.81
C ALA A 146 12.42 16.41 6.82
N THR A 147 12.18 17.26 5.82
CA THR A 147 12.68 18.65 5.68
C THR A 147 11.63 19.63 6.17
#